data_AF-A0A844Z3T6-F1
#
_entry.id   AF-A0A844Z3T6-F1
#
_cell.length_a   1.000
_cell.length_b   1.000
_cell.length_c   1.000
_cell.angle_alpha   90.00
_cell.angle_beta   90.00
_cell.angle_gamma   90.00
#
_symmetry.space_group_name_H-M   'P 1'
#
loop_
_entity.id
_entity.type
_entity.pdbx_description
1 polymer ?
#
loop_
_entity_poly.entity_id
_entity_poly.type
_entity_poly.pdbx_seq_one_letter_code
_entity_poly.pdbx_strand_id
1 'polypeptide(L)'
;MSDTPTDPVTPAAEEDRELTHRKFYPAQAEVKFLDRDPADTPQTRHPSYRLAFRDTDFLLREELRPVRFQLELLKPEMILEEARIGSTLVMYGSARIPSPENAADLARLLPDMPEDEQRVKQSLIDKAKYYQEAYNLARMVSERSLIEDGKRQFVICSGGGPSIMEAANKGASDAGAESIGLNIVLPHEQAPNQYVTPYLALNFHYFALRKMHFLIRARAVAVFPGGFGTCDEMFELLTLIQTGKMKRVPILLFGREFWNRIVNFEGLVEEGTINAKDLELIQWCETAEEAWAHICEFYRISDPINGCD
;
A
#
# COMPACT_ATOMS: atom_id res chain seq x y z
N MET A 1 -26.86 56.71 -3.52
CA MET A 1 -25.74 55.95 -4.13
C MET A 1 -25.94 54.52 -3.70
N SER A 2 -26.51 53.73 -4.60
CA SER A 2 -26.87 52.34 -4.40
C SER A 2 -25.66 51.46 -4.73
N ASP A 3 -25.00 50.92 -3.70
CA ASP A 3 -24.07 49.81 -3.90
C ASP A 3 -24.88 48.57 -4.24
N THR A 4 -24.70 48.12 -5.48
CA THR A 4 -25.27 46.87 -5.97
C THR A 4 -24.23 45.78 -5.69
N PRO A 5 -24.57 44.66 -5.02
CA PRO A 5 -23.62 43.57 -4.88
C PRO A 5 -23.34 43.01 -6.27
N THR A 6 -22.07 42.94 -6.66
CA THR A 6 -21.65 42.27 -7.89
C THR A 6 -21.78 40.76 -7.68
N ASP A 7 -22.79 40.15 -8.31
CA ASP A 7 -22.97 38.70 -8.36
C ASP A 7 -21.77 38.04 -9.08
N PRO A 8 -20.99 37.15 -8.44
CA PRO A 8 -19.83 36.55 -9.09
C PRO A 8 -20.16 35.25 -9.84
N VAL A 9 -21.40 35.06 -10.32
CA VAL A 9 -21.78 33.88 -11.12
C VAL A 9 -22.77 34.26 -12.22
N THR A 10 -22.40 35.23 -13.04
CA THR A 10 -22.80 35.17 -14.45
C THR A 10 -21.50 34.93 -15.20
N PRO A 11 -21.31 33.79 -15.90
CA PRO A 11 -20.21 33.67 -16.85
C PRO A 11 -20.26 34.90 -17.74
N ALA A 12 -19.13 35.57 -17.98
CA ALA A 12 -19.11 36.69 -18.91
C ALA A 12 -19.72 36.20 -20.22
N ALA A 13 -20.66 36.97 -20.81
CA ALA A 13 -21.44 36.56 -22.00
C ALA A 13 -20.59 36.16 -23.24
N GLU A 14 -19.27 36.32 -23.16
CA GLU A 14 -18.28 35.84 -24.12
C GLU A 14 -17.94 34.34 -23.97
N GLU A 15 -17.91 33.77 -22.75
CA GLU A 15 -17.58 32.35 -22.51
C GLU A 15 -18.61 31.39 -23.14
N ASP A 16 -19.87 31.81 -23.23
CA ASP A 16 -20.95 31.02 -23.83
C ASP A 16 -20.80 30.86 -25.36
N ARG A 17 -20.02 31.74 -26.00
CA ARG A 17 -19.82 31.76 -27.45
C ARG A 17 -18.66 30.89 -27.91
N GLU A 18 -17.85 30.37 -27.00
CA GLU A 18 -16.79 29.42 -27.34
C GLU A 18 -17.34 28.00 -27.56
N LEU A 19 -16.88 27.37 -28.65
CA LEU A 19 -17.29 26.01 -29.04
C LEU A 19 -16.64 24.93 -28.16
N THR A 20 -15.51 25.23 -27.53
CA THR A 20 -14.71 24.33 -26.70
C THR A 20 -15.12 24.33 -25.23
N HIS A 21 -15.91 25.32 -24.80
CA HIS A 21 -16.37 25.43 -23.42
C HIS A 21 -17.47 24.42 -23.08
N ARG A 22 -17.37 23.82 -21.89
CA ARG A 22 -18.34 22.84 -21.39
C ARG A 22 -19.69 23.54 -21.14
N LYS A 23 -20.76 23.00 -21.71
CA LYS A 23 -22.12 23.58 -21.60
C LYS A 23 -22.85 23.22 -20.30
N PHE A 24 -22.47 22.12 -19.63
CA PHE A 24 -23.01 21.75 -18.32
C PHE A 24 -22.02 22.09 -17.22
N TYR A 25 -22.53 22.64 -16.12
CA TYR A 25 -21.74 22.91 -14.93
C TYR A 25 -21.12 21.61 -14.38
N PRO A 26 -19.87 21.65 -13.90
CA PRO A 26 -19.31 20.53 -13.17
C PRO A 26 -20.05 20.35 -11.84
N ALA A 27 -20.08 19.12 -11.31
CA ALA A 27 -20.74 18.80 -10.04
C ALA A 27 -20.32 19.75 -8.90
N GLN A 28 -19.04 20.13 -8.84
CA GLN A 28 -18.51 21.07 -7.84
C GLN A 28 -19.15 22.48 -7.90
N ALA A 29 -19.57 22.94 -9.08
CA ALA A 29 -20.25 24.23 -9.21
C ALA A 29 -21.69 24.14 -8.67
N GLU A 30 -22.40 23.04 -8.95
CA GLU A 30 -23.76 22.81 -8.44
C GLU A 30 -23.83 22.71 -6.91
N VAL A 31 -22.80 22.11 -6.29
CA VAL A 31 -22.61 22.13 -4.82
C VAL A 31 -22.64 23.57 -4.30
N LYS A 32 -21.89 24.49 -4.93
CA LYS A 32 -21.82 25.89 -4.52
C LYS A 32 -23.15 26.63 -4.71
N PHE A 33 -23.98 26.21 -5.67
CA PHE A 33 -25.31 26.81 -5.85
C PHE A 33 -26.24 26.45 -4.70
N LEU A 34 -26.19 25.20 -4.22
CA LEU A 34 -26.99 24.74 -3.09
C LEU A 34 -26.57 25.36 -1.76
N ASP A 35 -25.27 25.61 -1.56
CA ASP A 35 -24.75 26.16 -0.31
C ASP A 35 -25.05 27.68 -0.15
N ARG A 36 -25.57 28.37 -1.17
CA ARG A 36 -25.69 29.84 -1.19
C ARG A 36 -26.93 30.42 -0.54
N ASP A 37 -28.11 29.80 -0.65
CA ASP A 37 -29.29 30.07 0.19
C ASP A 37 -30.46 29.13 -0.21
N PRO A 38 -30.51 27.88 0.27
CA PRO A 38 -31.65 27.03 -0.03
C PRO A 38 -32.85 27.55 0.77
N ALA A 39 -33.92 27.96 0.07
CA ALA A 39 -35.19 28.28 0.73
C ALA A 39 -35.55 27.18 1.73
N ASP A 40 -35.73 27.56 3.00
CA ASP A 40 -35.87 26.61 4.09
C ASP A 40 -37.31 26.06 4.15
N THR A 41 -37.51 24.89 3.55
CA THR A 41 -38.81 24.25 3.37
C THR A 41 -38.77 22.82 3.90
N PRO A 42 -39.91 22.20 4.23
CA PRO A 42 -39.95 20.78 4.57
C PRO A 42 -39.28 19.88 3.52
N GLN A 43 -39.36 20.25 2.24
CA GLN A 43 -38.77 19.52 1.12
C GLN A 43 -37.23 19.65 1.11
N THR A 44 -36.70 20.86 1.25
CA THR A 44 -35.24 21.11 1.21
C THR A 44 -34.51 20.55 2.42
N ARG A 45 -35.21 20.32 3.55
CA ARG A 45 -34.70 19.62 4.73
C ARG A 45 -34.72 18.08 4.62
N HIS A 46 -35.55 17.53 3.73
CA HIS A 46 -35.73 16.08 3.64
C HIS A 46 -34.49 15.42 3.00
N PRO A 47 -33.98 14.27 3.51
CA PRO A 47 -32.79 13.62 2.96
C PRO A 47 -32.85 13.34 1.45
N SER A 48 -34.05 13.04 0.91
CA SER A 48 -34.23 12.80 -0.53
C SER A 48 -33.95 14.00 -1.43
N TYR A 49 -33.83 15.21 -0.87
CA TYR A 49 -33.48 16.41 -1.61
C TYR A 49 -31.96 16.63 -1.72
N ARG A 50 -31.16 15.88 -0.95
CA ARG A 50 -29.70 15.94 -1.03
C ARG A 50 -29.23 15.40 -2.38
N LEU A 51 -28.19 16.02 -2.94
CA LEU A 51 -27.53 15.47 -4.12
C LEU A 51 -26.92 14.11 -3.79
N ALA A 52 -27.17 13.11 -4.64
CA ALA A 52 -26.75 11.72 -4.40
C ALA A 52 -25.25 11.57 -4.09
N PHE A 53 -24.37 12.35 -4.72
CA PHE A 53 -22.92 12.29 -4.50
C PHE A 53 -22.44 13.06 -3.25
N ARG A 54 -23.33 13.80 -2.57
CA ARG A 54 -23.09 14.43 -1.25
C ARG A 54 -23.83 13.73 -0.11
N ASP A 55 -24.76 12.84 -0.42
CA ASP A 55 -25.57 12.15 0.58
C ASP A 55 -24.84 10.89 1.07
N THR A 56 -24.11 11.01 2.18
CA THR A 56 -23.37 9.89 2.77
C THR A 56 -24.30 8.76 3.21
N ASP A 57 -25.51 9.08 3.68
CA ASP A 57 -26.47 8.05 4.13
C ASP A 57 -26.92 7.20 2.94
N PHE A 58 -27.20 7.84 1.79
CA PHE A 58 -27.48 7.15 0.54
C PHE A 58 -26.28 6.35 0.05
N LEU A 59 -25.09 6.97 0.01
CA LEU A 59 -23.85 6.34 -0.45
C LEU A 59 -23.41 5.16 0.41
N LEU A 60 -23.89 5.00 1.65
CA LEU A 60 -23.57 3.88 2.55
C LEU A 60 -24.58 2.73 2.48
N ARG A 61 -25.68 2.86 1.73
CA ARG A 61 -26.68 1.79 1.54
C ARG A 61 -26.08 0.54 0.87
N GLU A 62 -26.63 -0.63 1.17
CA GLU A 62 -26.12 -1.91 0.64
C GLU A 62 -26.15 -1.99 -0.89
N GLU A 63 -27.18 -1.40 -1.51
CA GLU A 63 -27.35 -1.38 -2.97
C GLU A 63 -26.23 -0.60 -3.68
N LEU A 64 -25.57 0.33 -2.97
CA LEU A 64 -24.45 1.11 -3.49
C LEU A 64 -23.08 0.53 -3.15
N ARG A 65 -23.02 -0.69 -2.61
CA ARG A 65 -21.77 -1.43 -2.45
C ARG A 65 -20.95 -1.50 -3.75
N PRO A 66 -21.52 -1.77 -4.95
CA PRO A 66 -20.74 -1.77 -6.20
C PRO A 66 -20.10 -0.42 -6.52
N VAL A 67 -20.79 0.69 -6.20
CA VAL A 67 -20.25 2.06 -6.40
C VAL A 67 -19.09 2.31 -5.44
N ARG A 68 -19.24 1.97 -4.15
CA ARG A 68 -18.14 2.08 -3.17
C ARG A 68 -16.94 1.21 -3.55
N PHE A 69 -17.19 0.00 -4.04
CA PHE A 69 -16.15 -0.90 -4.56
C PHE A 69 -15.42 -0.28 -5.76
N GLN A 70 -16.15 0.34 -6.69
CA GLN A 70 -15.55 1.07 -7.81
C GLN A 70 -14.70 2.26 -7.33
N LEU A 71 -15.15 3.01 -6.33
CA LEU A 71 -14.38 4.13 -5.77
C LEU A 71 -13.07 3.66 -5.14
N GLU A 72 -13.07 2.56 -4.39
CA GLU A 72 -11.85 1.96 -3.82
C GLU A 72 -10.93 1.33 -4.87
N LEU A 73 -11.46 0.95 -6.04
CA LEU A 73 -10.62 0.57 -7.17
C LEU A 73 -9.98 1.79 -7.84
N LEU A 74 -10.74 2.85 -8.09
CA LEU A 74 -10.29 4.00 -8.89
C LEU A 74 -9.42 4.99 -8.12
N LYS A 75 -9.78 5.32 -6.87
CA LYS A 75 -9.10 6.38 -6.11
C LYS A 75 -7.59 6.12 -5.95
N PRO A 76 -7.14 4.92 -5.53
CA PRO A 76 -5.71 4.62 -5.44
C PRO A 76 -5.00 4.74 -6.80
N GLU A 77 -5.57 4.17 -7.86
CA GLU A 77 -4.94 4.21 -9.19
C GLU A 77 -4.79 5.64 -9.71
N MET A 78 -5.79 6.50 -9.53
CA MET A 78 -5.72 7.90 -9.92
C MET A 78 -4.61 8.63 -9.14
N ILE A 79 -4.55 8.46 -7.82
CA ILE A 79 -3.53 9.09 -6.97
C ILE A 79 -2.11 8.62 -7.34
N LEU A 80 -1.91 7.32 -7.54
CA LEU A 80 -0.60 6.77 -7.88
C LEU A 80 -0.15 7.20 -9.29
N GLU A 81 -1.09 7.35 -10.23
CA GLU A 81 -0.81 7.85 -11.57
C GLU A 81 -0.45 9.35 -11.56
N GLU A 82 -1.19 10.18 -10.81
CA GLU A 82 -0.88 11.60 -10.59
C GLU A 82 0.51 11.79 -9.96
N ALA A 83 0.90 10.88 -9.05
CA ALA A 83 2.22 10.83 -8.43
C ALA A 83 3.32 10.25 -9.34
N ARG A 84 3.00 9.86 -10.58
CA ARG A 84 3.93 9.25 -11.56
C ARG A 84 4.63 8.00 -11.01
N ILE A 85 3.90 7.12 -10.33
CA ILE A 85 4.41 5.86 -9.81
C ILE A 85 4.16 4.76 -10.83
N GLY A 86 5.22 4.24 -11.45
CA GLY A 86 5.14 3.22 -12.50
C GLY A 86 5.09 1.79 -11.96
N SER A 87 5.83 1.53 -10.90
CA SER A 87 5.80 0.23 -10.21
C SER A 87 6.18 0.34 -8.75
N THR A 88 5.92 -0.74 -8.02
CA THR A 88 6.18 -0.86 -6.60
C THR A 88 7.09 -2.05 -6.27
N LEU A 89 7.91 -1.87 -5.23
CA LEU A 89 8.44 -2.98 -4.44
C LEU A 89 7.52 -3.12 -3.22
N VAL A 90 6.74 -4.20 -3.20
CA VAL A 90 5.82 -4.47 -2.10
C VAL A 90 6.56 -5.16 -0.98
N MET A 91 6.32 -4.74 0.25
CA MET A 91 6.96 -5.32 1.44
C MET A 91 5.90 -5.77 2.45
N TYR A 92 5.83 -7.09 2.64
CA TYR A 92 4.96 -7.75 3.63
C TYR A 92 5.76 -8.20 4.84
N GLY A 93 5.11 -8.24 6.01
CA GLY A 93 5.72 -8.82 7.19
C GLY A 93 4.90 -8.59 8.45
N SER A 94 5.46 -9.03 9.58
CA SER A 94 4.83 -8.89 10.88
C SER A 94 4.55 -7.42 11.24
N ALA A 95 3.44 -7.21 11.97
CA ALA A 95 3.15 -5.97 12.68
C ALA A 95 3.72 -5.95 14.12
N ARG A 96 4.53 -6.96 14.50
CA ARG A 96 4.94 -7.22 15.89
C ARG A 96 6.44 -7.40 16.12
N ILE A 97 7.26 -7.47 15.06
CA ILE A 97 8.71 -7.57 15.19
C ILE A 97 9.25 -6.20 15.66
N PRO A 98 9.98 -6.13 16.78
CA PRO A 98 10.48 -4.86 17.29
C PRO A 98 11.58 -4.28 16.38
N SER A 99 11.73 -2.95 16.41
CA SER A 99 12.93 -2.30 15.90
C SER A 99 14.16 -2.72 16.72
N PRO A 100 15.39 -2.55 16.22
CA PRO A 100 16.60 -2.89 16.97
C PRO A 100 16.69 -2.21 18.35
N GLU A 101 16.26 -0.95 18.44
CA GLU A 101 16.22 -0.19 19.70
C GLU A 101 15.21 -0.81 20.68
N ASN A 102 13.97 -1.05 20.23
CA ASN A 102 12.93 -1.66 21.04
C ASN A 102 13.26 -3.11 21.43
N ALA A 103 14.01 -3.83 20.59
CA ALA A 103 14.49 -5.17 20.88
C ALA A 103 15.54 -5.17 22.00
N ALA A 104 16.44 -4.19 22.00
CA ALA A 104 17.41 -4.01 23.08
C ALA A 104 16.74 -3.69 24.41
N ASP A 105 15.72 -2.83 24.41
CA ASP A 105 14.92 -2.54 25.59
C ASP A 105 14.14 -3.77 26.08
N LEU A 106 13.53 -4.52 25.16
CA LEU A 106 12.83 -5.77 25.48
C LEU A 106 13.77 -6.82 26.06
N ALA A 107 15.00 -6.92 25.56
CA ALA A 107 16.00 -7.86 26.07
C ALA A 107 16.38 -7.57 27.53
N ARG A 108 16.41 -6.29 27.95
CA ARG A 108 16.68 -5.91 29.35
C ARG A 108 15.56 -6.31 30.30
N LEU A 109 14.31 -6.31 29.83
CA LEU A 109 13.13 -6.66 30.61
C LEU A 109 12.86 -8.17 30.62
N LEU A 110 13.50 -8.94 29.73
CA LEU A 110 13.25 -10.37 29.53
C LEU A 110 13.42 -11.21 30.81
N PRO A 111 14.46 -11.03 31.65
CA PRO A 111 14.66 -11.84 32.85
C PRO A 111 13.53 -11.72 33.90
N ASP A 112 12.79 -10.61 33.87
CA ASP A 112 11.72 -10.32 34.83
C ASP A 112 10.35 -10.85 34.38
N MET A 113 10.27 -11.47 33.20
CA MET A 113 9.02 -12.00 32.62
C MET A 113 8.78 -13.47 32.99
N PRO A 114 7.52 -13.95 32.98
CA PRO A 114 7.20 -15.37 33.09
C PRO A 114 7.91 -16.22 32.00
N GLU A 115 8.36 -17.44 32.33
CA GLU A 115 9.13 -18.30 31.40
C GLU A 115 8.42 -18.59 30.07
N ASP A 116 7.09 -18.73 30.09
CA ASP A 116 6.27 -18.96 28.91
C ASP A 116 6.28 -17.74 27.97
N GLU A 117 6.29 -16.53 28.53
CA GLU A 117 6.43 -15.30 27.77
C GLU A 117 7.86 -15.08 27.27
N GLN A 118 8.88 -15.42 28.07
CA GLN A 118 10.28 -15.24 27.72
C GLN A 118 10.63 -15.88 26.37
N ARG A 119 10.16 -17.10 26.12
CA ARG A 119 10.43 -17.79 24.84
C ARG A 119 9.90 -17.02 23.63
N VAL A 120 8.69 -16.47 23.74
CA VAL A 120 8.06 -15.71 22.65
C VAL A 120 8.78 -14.39 22.44
N LYS A 121 9.11 -13.69 23.53
CA LYS A 121 9.80 -12.39 23.49
C LYS A 121 11.24 -12.52 22.99
N GLN A 122 11.99 -13.54 23.43
CA GLN A 122 13.30 -13.87 22.88
C GLN A 122 13.22 -14.09 21.37
N SER A 123 12.23 -14.87 20.93
CA SER A 123 12.04 -15.11 19.49
C SER A 123 11.70 -13.84 18.71
N LEU A 124 11.09 -12.82 19.33
CA LEU A 124 10.86 -11.51 18.69
C LEU A 124 12.15 -10.69 18.63
N ILE A 125 12.96 -10.72 19.68
CA ILE A 125 14.29 -10.07 19.73
C ILE A 125 15.18 -10.63 18.62
N ASP A 126 15.26 -11.95 18.48
CA ASP A 126 16.09 -12.61 17.45
C ASP A 126 15.65 -12.23 16.02
N LYS A 127 14.37 -11.89 15.85
CA LYS A 127 13.80 -11.45 14.57
C LYS A 127 13.96 -9.95 14.31
N ALA A 128 14.46 -9.16 15.26
CA ALA A 128 14.66 -7.72 15.06
C ALA A 128 15.60 -7.42 13.89
N LYS A 129 16.51 -8.35 13.54
CA LYS A 129 17.33 -8.27 12.32
C LYS A 129 16.50 -8.09 11.05
N TYR A 130 15.30 -8.68 10.96
CA TYR A 130 14.43 -8.54 9.79
C TYR A 130 13.80 -7.15 9.69
N TYR A 131 13.64 -6.42 10.79
CA TYR A 131 13.31 -5.00 10.74
C TYR A 131 14.44 -4.23 10.05
N GLN A 132 15.68 -4.50 10.45
CA GLN A 132 16.85 -3.84 9.85
C GLN A 132 16.99 -4.17 8.36
N GLU A 133 16.81 -5.43 7.96
CA GLU A 133 16.87 -5.82 6.55
C GLU A 133 15.75 -5.22 5.71
N ALA A 134 14.53 -5.11 6.25
CA ALA A 134 13.45 -4.40 5.59
C ALA A 134 13.79 -2.91 5.39
N TYR A 135 14.31 -2.26 6.42
CA TYR A 135 14.79 -0.87 6.31
C TYR A 135 15.90 -0.73 5.27
N ASN A 136 16.91 -1.61 5.29
CA ASN A 136 18.05 -1.59 4.38
C ASN A 136 17.61 -1.76 2.93
N LEU A 137 16.75 -2.75 2.65
CA LEU A 137 16.23 -3.01 1.31
C LEU A 137 15.45 -1.81 0.78
N ALA A 138 14.55 -1.27 1.59
CA ALA A 138 13.74 -0.12 1.20
C ALA A 138 14.59 1.12 0.91
N ARG A 139 15.59 1.39 1.75
CA ARG A 139 16.55 2.48 1.56
C ARG A 139 17.35 2.29 0.28
N MET A 140 17.97 1.12 0.10
CA MET A 140 18.83 0.78 -1.04
C MET A 140 18.09 0.92 -2.37
N VAL A 141 16.87 0.38 -2.47
CA VAL A 141 16.03 0.46 -3.67
C VAL A 141 15.63 1.90 -3.96
N SER A 142 15.27 2.65 -2.92
CA SER A 142 14.89 4.07 -3.04
C SER A 142 16.05 4.95 -3.52
N GLU A 143 17.26 4.73 -3.00
CA GLU A 143 18.47 5.44 -3.42
C GLU A 143 18.82 5.22 -4.90
N ARG A 144 18.37 4.11 -5.51
CA ARG A 144 18.61 3.86 -6.95
C ARG A 144 17.78 4.75 -7.86
N SER A 145 16.65 5.27 -7.36
CA SER A 145 15.82 6.26 -8.08
C SER A 145 15.56 5.91 -9.54
N LEU A 146 15.17 4.66 -9.81
CA LEU A 146 14.92 4.18 -11.17
C LEU A 146 13.69 4.88 -11.78
N ILE A 147 13.85 5.47 -12.96
CA ILE A 147 12.79 6.15 -13.70
C ILE A 147 12.71 5.55 -15.11
N GLU A 148 11.51 5.13 -15.50
CA GLU A 148 11.19 4.60 -16.82
C GLU A 148 9.91 5.29 -17.31
N ASP A 149 9.91 5.81 -18.55
CA ASP A 149 8.80 6.57 -19.14
C ASP A 149 8.29 7.74 -18.27
N GLY A 150 9.22 8.41 -17.57
CA GLY A 150 8.90 9.52 -16.66
C GLY A 150 8.18 9.10 -15.38
N LYS A 151 8.11 7.79 -15.11
CA LYS A 151 7.52 7.20 -13.91
C LYS A 151 8.57 6.54 -13.03
N ARG A 152 8.44 6.70 -11.72
CA ARG A 152 9.31 6.09 -10.72
C ARG A 152 9.00 4.61 -10.59
N GLN A 153 10.04 3.78 -10.59
CA GLN A 153 9.92 2.34 -10.50
C GLN A 153 10.33 1.87 -9.10
N PHE A 154 9.80 0.71 -8.69
CA PHE A 154 10.07 0.09 -7.39
C PHE A 154 9.83 1.01 -6.17
N VAL A 155 8.83 1.90 -6.26
CA VAL A 155 8.44 2.74 -5.12
C VAL A 155 7.99 1.83 -3.97
N ILE A 156 8.49 2.09 -2.75
CA ILE A 156 8.22 1.22 -1.61
C ILE A 156 6.74 1.29 -1.25
N CYS A 157 6.11 0.11 -1.18
CA CYS A 157 4.69 -0.04 -0.87
C CYS A 157 4.51 -1.04 0.28
N SER A 158 3.88 -0.61 1.37
CA SER A 158 3.60 -1.44 2.53
C SER A 158 2.14 -1.32 2.96
N GLY A 159 1.73 -2.09 3.97
CA GLY A 159 0.41 -1.95 4.60
C GLY A 159 0.28 -0.73 5.52
N GLY A 160 1.34 0.07 5.70
CA GLY A 160 1.35 1.30 6.49
C GLY A 160 1.23 1.10 8.00
N GLY A 161 1.30 -0.15 8.49
CA GLY A 161 1.31 -0.45 9.93
C GLY A 161 2.69 -0.30 10.59
N PRO A 162 2.84 -0.72 11.85
CA PRO A 162 4.11 -0.71 12.57
C PRO A 162 5.06 -1.83 12.09
N SER A 163 6.23 -1.95 12.73
CA SER A 163 7.16 -3.07 12.55
C SER A 163 7.73 -3.15 11.12
N ILE A 164 7.66 -4.28 10.42
CA ILE A 164 8.27 -4.44 9.09
C ILE A 164 7.74 -3.41 8.09
N MET A 165 6.45 -3.11 8.14
CA MET A 165 5.82 -2.10 7.28
C MET A 165 6.39 -0.71 7.57
N GLU A 166 6.59 -0.37 8.84
CA GLU A 166 7.24 0.87 9.27
C GLU A 166 8.70 0.92 8.82
N ALA A 167 9.46 -0.17 9.00
CA ALA A 167 10.86 -0.26 8.56
C ALA A 167 11.00 0.04 7.06
N ALA A 168 10.09 -0.51 6.25
CA ALA A 168 10.03 -0.26 4.82
C ALA A 168 9.79 1.22 4.51
N ASN A 169 8.73 1.82 5.07
CA ASN A 169 8.43 3.23 4.84
C ASN A 169 9.53 4.16 5.37
N LYS A 170 10.12 3.83 6.53
CA LYS A 170 11.24 4.57 7.13
C LYS A 170 12.48 4.52 6.24
N GLY A 171 12.83 3.36 5.69
CA GLY A 171 13.98 3.21 4.79
C GLY A 171 13.87 4.10 3.56
N ALA A 172 12.69 4.14 2.94
CA ALA A 172 12.41 5.05 1.82
C ALA A 172 12.48 6.53 2.23
N SER A 173 11.84 6.88 3.35
CA SER A 173 11.83 8.25 3.87
C SER A 173 13.25 8.76 4.16
N ASP A 174 14.08 7.95 4.81
CA ASP A 174 15.46 8.31 5.15
C ASP A 174 16.39 8.35 3.91
N ALA A 175 15.96 7.76 2.78
CA ALA A 175 16.59 7.93 1.47
C ALA A 175 16.11 9.20 0.73
N GLY A 176 15.18 9.97 1.31
CA GLY A 176 14.56 11.12 0.66
C GLY A 176 13.55 10.75 -0.43
N ALA A 177 13.10 9.49 -0.47
CA ALA A 177 12.11 9.00 -1.41
C ALA A 177 10.71 8.92 -0.77
N GLU A 178 9.69 8.93 -1.61
CA GLU A 178 8.31 8.77 -1.19
C GLU A 178 7.95 7.29 -1.04
N SER A 179 7.01 6.99 -0.17
CA SER A 179 6.54 5.63 0.08
C SER A 179 5.02 5.57 0.27
N ILE A 180 4.45 4.46 -0.16
CA ILE A 180 3.01 4.20 -0.16
C ILE A 180 2.65 3.40 1.10
N GLY A 181 1.53 3.79 1.74
CA GLY A 181 0.89 3.03 2.79
C GLY A 181 -0.53 2.67 2.37
N LEU A 182 -0.79 1.39 2.12
CA LEU A 182 -2.14 0.88 1.87
C LEU A 182 -2.70 0.37 3.19
N ASN A 183 -3.33 1.22 3.99
CA ASN A 183 -3.94 0.88 5.28
C ASN A 183 -5.33 0.24 5.11
N ILE A 184 -5.86 -0.35 6.18
CA ILE A 184 -7.24 -0.84 6.21
C ILE A 184 -7.92 -0.48 7.52
N VAL A 185 -9.22 -0.16 7.44
CA VAL A 185 -10.03 0.14 8.62
C VAL A 185 -10.21 -1.13 9.45
N LEU A 186 -9.76 -1.09 10.71
CA LEU A 186 -9.94 -2.15 11.70
C LEU A 186 -10.62 -1.58 12.96
N PRO A 187 -11.34 -2.39 13.76
CA PRO A 187 -12.01 -1.94 14.99
C PRO A 187 -11.09 -1.30 16.03
N HIS A 188 -9.82 -1.70 16.03
CA HIS A 188 -8.77 -1.06 16.81
C HIS A 188 -7.87 -0.31 15.83
N GLU A 189 -7.96 1.01 15.86
CA GLU A 189 -7.36 1.89 14.88
C GLU A 189 -5.82 1.81 14.95
N GLN A 190 -5.20 1.49 13.81
CA GLN A 190 -3.78 1.73 13.60
C GLN A 190 -3.67 2.94 12.68
N ALA A 191 -3.29 4.09 13.25
CA ALA A 191 -2.83 5.21 12.43
C ALA A 191 -1.71 4.70 11.52
N PRO A 192 -1.64 5.16 10.25
CA PRO A 192 -0.50 4.85 9.41
C PRO A 192 0.79 5.28 10.11
N ASN A 193 1.86 4.52 9.93
CA ASN A 193 3.16 4.92 10.46
C ASN A 193 3.58 6.28 9.86
N GLN A 194 4.35 7.04 10.64
CA GLN A 194 4.70 8.44 10.31
C GLN A 194 5.60 8.62 9.09
N TYR A 195 6.12 7.53 8.52
CA TYR A 195 7.05 7.56 7.40
C TYR A 195 6.36 7.36 6.04
N VAL A 196 5.07 7.00 6.05
CA VAL A 196 4.25 7.01 4.83
C VAL A 196 4.12 8.45 4.32
N THR A 197 4.33 8.65 3.02
CA THR A 197 4.14 9.98 2.41
C THR A 197 2.67 10.40 2.58
N PRO A 198 2.36 11.58 3.16
CA PRO A 198 0.98 11.91 3.56
C PRO A 198 -0.08 11.80 2.44
N TYR A 199 0.26 12.18 1.21
CA TYR A 199 -0.67 12.11 0.09
C TYR A 199 -0.72 10.72 -0.59
N LEU A 200 0.13 9.78 -0.16
CA LEU A 200 0.16 8.36 -0.55
C LEU A 200 -0.29 7.43 0.59
N ALA A 201 -0.88 7.98 1.65
CA ALA A 201 -1.54 7.23 2.71
C ALA A 201 -2.99 6.92 2.29
N LEU A 202 -3.22 5.71 1.80
CA LEU A 202 -4.50 5.24 1.28
C LEU A 202 -5.15 4.32 2.32
N ASN A 203 -6.44 4.52 2.58
CA ASN A 203 -7.17 3.72 3.57
C ASN A 203 -8.33 2.98 2.90
N PHE A 204 -8.35 1.66 3.05
CA PHE A 204 -9.31 0.76 2.44
C PHE A 204 -10.37 0.30 3.43
N HIS A 205 -11.54 -0.05 2.90
CA HIS A 205 -12.56 -0.79 3.64
C HIS A 205 -12.63 -2.24 3.15
N TYR A 206 -12.44 -2.50 1.84
CA TYR A 206 -12.46 -3.85 1.29
C TYR A 206 -11.05 -4.48 1.22
N PHE A 207 -10.83 -5.57 1.98
CA PHE A 207 -9.58 -6.35 1.94
C PHE A 207 -9.18 -6.79 0.52
N ALA A 208 -10.14 -7.24 -0.29
CA ALA A 208 -9.88 -7.73 -1.64
C ALA A 208 -9.29 -6.64 -2.55
N LEU A 209 -9.81 -5.40 -2.47
CA LEU A 209 -9.28 -4.29 -3.27
C LEU A 209 -7.91 -3.85 -2.78
N ARG A 210 -7.69 -3.81 -1.47
CA ARG A 210 -6.36 -3.54 -0.91
C ARG A 210 -5.31 -4.53 -1.42
N LYS A 211 -5.62 -5.83 -1.38
CA LYS A 211 -4.76 -6.91 -1.89
C LYS A 211 -4.49 -6.76 -3.39
N MET A 212 -5.53 -6.45 -4.16
CA MET A 212 -5.39 -6.17 -5.57
C MET A 212 -4.43 -4.99 -5.83
N HIS A 213 -4.55 -3.88 -5.09
CA HIS A 213 -3.68 -2.70 -5.24
C HIS A 213 -2.22 -2.94 -4.86
N PHE A 214 -1.93 -3.87 -3.94
CA PHE A 214 -0.54 -4.29 -3.75
C PHE A 214 0.04 -4.87 -5.06
N LEU A 215 -0.74 -5.68 -5.78
CA LEU A 215 -0.23 -6.48 -6.88
C LEU A 215 -0.34 -5.84 -8.27
N ILE A 216 -1.28 -4.89 -8.50
CA ILE A 216 -1.46 -4.22 -9.80
C ILE A 216 -0.13 -3.61 -10.30
N ARG A 217 0.59 -2.92 -9.40
CA ARG A 217 1.84 -2.21 -9.71
C ARG A 217 3.10 -2.95 -9.25
N ALA A 218 2.96 -4.10 -8.60
CA ALA A 218 4.11 -4.85 -8.11
C ALA A 218 5.04 -5.26 -9.27
N ARG A 219 6.34 -4.97 -9.08
CA ARG A 219 7.42 -5.55 -9.89
C ARG A 219 8.35 -6.40 -9.04
N ALA A 220 8.27 -6.32 -7.72
CA ALA A 220 8.87 -7.30 -6.83
C ALA A 220 8.08 -7.31 -5.52
N VAL A 221 8.14 -8.43 -4.80
CA VAL A 221 7.51 -8.59 -3.50
C VAL A 221 8.52 -9.19 -2.54
N ALA A 222 8.83 -8.45 -1.46
CA ALA A 222 9.63 -8.95 -0.36
C ALA A 222 8.71 -9.36 0.80
N VAL A 223 8.87 -10.60 1.26
CA VAL A 223 8.05 -11.19 2.32
C VAL A 223 8.95 -11.52 3.49
N PHE A 224 8.81 -10.74 4.55
CA PHE A 224 9.53 -10.93 5.82
C PHE A 224 8.73 -11.81 6.77
N PRO A 225 9.37 -12.39 7.81
CA PRO A 225 8.67 -13.19 8.81
C PRO A 225 7.42 -12.49 9.37
N GLY A 226 6.31 -13.20 9.36
CA GLY A 226 4.99 -12.64 9.57
C GLY A 226 3.97 -13.63 10.13
N GLY A 227 2.76 -13.13 10.35
CA GLY A 227 1.63 -13.93 10.82
C GLY A 227 0.63 -14.23 9.71
N PHE A 228 -0.64 -14.43 10.06
CA PHE A 228 -1.69 -14.78 9.10
C PHE A 228 -1.87 -13.78 7.95
N GLY A 229 -1.77 -12.47 8.21
CA GLY A 229 -1.88 -11.47 7.14
C GLY A 229 -0.77 -11.64 6.09
N THR A 230 0.47 -11.83 6.53
CA THR A 230 1.61 -12.09 5.65
C THR A 230 1.47 -13.40 4.89
N CYS A 231 1.02 -14.47 5.55
CA CYS A 231 0.76 -15.75 4.89
C CYS A 231 -0.34 -15.63 3.83
N ASP A 232 -1.43 -14.93 4.15
CA ASP A 232 -2.55 -14.69 3.24
C ASP A 232 -2.09 -13.96 1.97
N GLU A 233 -1.34 -12.87 2.11
CA GLU A 233 -0.77 -12.13 0.96
C GLU A 233 0.26 -12.96 0.17
N MET A 234 1.12 -13.73 0.85
CA MET A 234 2.12 -14.58 0.21
C MET A 234 1.48 -15.72 -0.60
N PHE A 235 0.54 -16.46 -0.01
CA PHE A 235 -0.12 -17.57 -0.71
C PHE A 235 -1.03 -17.08 -1.83
N GLU A 236 -1.68 -15.92 -1.68
CA GLU A 236 -2.42 -15.29 -2.77
C GLU A 236 -1.52 -14.97 -3.96
N LEU A 237 -0.37 -14.32 -3.71
CA LEU A 237 0.63 -14.02 -4.75
C LEU A 237 1.13 -15.28 -5.46
N LEU A 238 1.54 -16.29 -4.70
CA LEU A 238 2.00 -17.57 -5.25
C LEU A 238 0.92 -18.23 -6.12
N THR A 239 -0.32 -18.26 -5.64
CA THR A 239 -1.46 -18.83 -6.38
C THR A 239 -1.75 -18.05 -7.66
N LEU A 240 -1.70 -16.72 -7.63
CA LEU A 240 -1.95 -15.88 -8.81
C LEU A 240 -0.91 -16.13 -9.91
N ILE A 241 0.36 -16.32 -9.55
CA ILE A 241 1.43 -16.60 -10.51
C ILE A 241 1.35 -18.06 -10.98
N GLN A 242 1.15 -19.02 -10.07
CA GLN A 242 1.01 -20.45 -10.39
C GLN A 242 -0.13 -20.70 -11.38
N THR A 243 -1.27 -20.02 -11.21
CA THR A 243 -2.44 -20.15 -12.08
C THR A 243 -2.36 -19.29 -13.36
N GLY A 244 -1.30 -18.50 -13.54
CA GLY A 244 -1.10 -17.62 -14.69
C GLY A 244 -2.02 -16.40 -14.73
N LYS A 245 -2.69 -16.06 -13.63
CA LYS A 245 -3.50 -14.83 -13.51
C LYS A 245 -2.63 -13.59 -13.34
N MET A 246 -1.40 -13.76 -12.85
CA MET A 246 -0.38 -12.72 -12.75
C MET A 246 0.90 -13.18 -13.46
N LYS A 247 1.60 -12.25 -14.12
CA LYS A 247 2.94 -12.51 -14.66
C LYS A 247 3.93 -12.71 -13.50
N ARG A 248 4.97 -13.52 -13.73
CA ARG A 248 6.02 -13.72 -12.74
C ARG A 248 6.72 -12.40 -12.39
N VAL A 249 6.97 -12.22 -11.10
CA VAL A 249 7.81 -11.16 -10.51
C VAL A 249 8.70 -11.83 -9.45
N PRO A 250 9.84 -11.25 -9.06
CA PRO A 250 10.64 -11.74 -7.93
C PRO A 250 9.82 -11.78 -6.63
N ILE A 251 9.81 -12.94 -5.97
CA ILE A 251 9.21 -13.18 -4.65
C ILE A 251 10.35 -13.49 -3.69
N LEU A 252 10.75 -12.48 -2.92
CA LEU A 252 11.93 -12.49 -2.07
C LEU A 252 11.51 -12.88 -0.65
N LEU A 253 11.75 -14.13 -0.26
CA LEU A 253 11.33 -14.69 1.02
C LEU A 253 12.49 -14.59 2.03
N PHE A 254 12.32 -13.71 3.01
CA PHE A 254 13.35 -13.45 4.02
C PHE A 254 13.27 -14.41 5.20
N GLY A 255 14.41 -14.96 5.59
CA GLY A 255 14.54 -15.79 6.78
C GLY A 255 14.09 -17.23 6.56
N ARG A 256 14.89 -18.00 5.81
CA ARG A 256 14.58 -19.39 5.44
C ARG A 256 14.24 -20.27 6.63
N GLU A 257 15.00 -20.13 7.73
CA GLU A 257 14.77 -20.90 8.95
C GLU A 257 13.37 -20.67 9.54
N PHE A 258 12.88 -19.43 9.52
CA PHE A 258 11.55 -19.10 10.00
C PHE A 258 10.48 -19.79 9.15
N TRP A 259 10.58 -19.66 7.82
CA TRP A 259 9.57 -20.20 6.91
C TRP A 259 9.54 -21.72 6.89
N ASN A 260 10.69 -22.40 6.83
CA ASN A 260 10.76 -23.86 6.86
C ASN A 260 10.21 -24.47 8.16
N ARG A 261 10.17 -23.69 9.24
CA ARG A 261 9.55 -24.11 10.50
C ARG A 261 8.02 -24.01 10.47
N ILE A 262 7.45 -23.06 9.72
CA ILE A 262 6.00 -22.79 9.75
C ILE A 262 5.26 -23.35 8.52
N VAL A 263 5.95 -23.51 7.40
CA VAL A 263 5.42 -24.07 6.15
C VAL A 263 6.44 -25.07 5.61
N ASN A 264 6.02 -26.32 5.46
CA ASN A 264 6.79 -27.32 4.73
C ASN A 264 6.41 -27.23 3.25
N PHE A 265 7.11 -26.39 2.48
CA PHE A 265 6.80 -26.19 1.06
C PHE A 265 7.06 -27.45 0.23
N GLU A 266 8.11 -28.20 0.54
CA GLU A 266 8.41 -29.51 -0.04
C GLU A 266 7.28 -30.50 0.26
N GLY A 267 6.74 -30.46 1.47
CA GLY A 267 5.56 -31.25 1.85
C GLY A 267 4.35 -31.00 0.94
N LEU A 268 4.14 -29.78 0.44
CA LEU A 268 3.06 -29.50 -0.51
C LEU A 268 3.27 -30.21 -1.85
N VAL A 269 4.53 -30.38 -2.27
CA VAL A 269 4.92 -31.15 -3.47
C VAL A 269 4.75 -32.64 -3.22
N GLU A 270 5.21 -33.14 -2.07
CA GLU A 270 5.11 -34.55 -1.68
C GLU A 270 3.65 -35.02 -1.60
N GLU A 271 2.77 -34.18 -1.05
CA GLU A 271 1.32 -34.42 -1.01
C GLU A 271 0.63 -34.22 -2.37
N GLY A 272 1.37 -33.80 -3.41
CA GLY A 272 0.86 -33.63 -4.78
C GLY A 272 -0.10 -32.45 -4.95
N THR A 273 -0.05 -31.46 -4.06
CA THR A 273 -0.94 -30.28 -4.10
C THR A 273 -0.39 -29.11 -4.90
N ILE A 274 0.92 -29.11 -5.16
CA ILE A 274 1.61 -28.20 -6.09
C ILE A 274 2.64 -28.97 -6.92
N ASN A 275 3.13 -28.39 -8.02
CA ASN A 275 4.24 -28.97 -8.78
C ASN A 275 5.59 -28.61 -8.13
N ALA A 276 6.60 -29.47 -8.31
CA ALA A 276 7.96 -29.17 -7.84
C ALA A 276 8.52 -27.83 -8.38
N LYS A 277 8.23 -27.51 -9.65
CA LYS A 277 8.63 -26.22 -10.27
C LYS A 277 8.01 -24.99 -9.61
N ASP A 278 6.90 -25.15 -8.89
CA ASP A 278 6.23 -24.03 -8.23
C ASP A 278 7.06 -23.51 -7.05
N LEU A 279 7.96 -24.34 -6.50
CA LEU A 279 8.95 -23.93 -5.51
C LEU A 279 9.97 -22.93 -6.08
N GLU A 280 10.23 -22.96 -7.39
CA GLU A 280 11.14 -22.01 -8.04
C GLU A 280 10.59 -20.58 -8.07
N LEU A 281 9.30 -20.39 -7.79
CA LEU A 281 8.70 -19.06 -7.65
C LEU A 281 9.34 -18.26 -6.52
N ILE A 282 9.85 -18.94 -5.48
CA ILE A 282 10.43 -18.35 -4.29
C ILE A 282 11.94 -18.14 -4.48
N GLN A 283 12.42 -16.94 -4.19
CA GLN A 283 13.84 -16.62 -4.04
C GLN A 283 14.11 -16.37 -2.55
N TRP A 284 15.02 -17.15 -1.97
CA TRP A 284 15.38 -17.01 -0.56
C TRP A 284 16.38 -15.87 -0.36
N CYS A 285 16.17 -15.04 0.66
CA CYS A 285 17.06 -13.94 1.00
C CYS A 285 17.34 -13.91 2.51
N GLU A 286 18.56 -13.55 2.87
CA GLU A 286 18.93 -13.24 4.26
C GLU A 286 19.38 -11.78 4.40
N THR A 287 19.76 -11.11 3.31
CA THR A 287 20.11 -9.68 3.31
C THR A 287 19.42 -8.87 2.22
N ALA A 288 19.37 -7.55 2.42
CA ALA A 288 18.88 -6.58 1.44
C ALA A 288 19.64 -6.64 0.11
N GLU A 289 20.96 -6.86 0.13
CA GLU A 289 21.81 -6.96 -1.06
C GLU A 289 21.45 -8.18 -1.91
N GLU A 290 21.22 -9.34 -1.30
CA GLU A 290 20.78 -10.55 -2.00
C GLU A 290 19.43 -10.33 -2.68
N ALA A 291 18.49 -9.73 -1.95
CA ALA A 291 17.17 -9.38 -2.47
C ALA A 291 17.25 -8.43 -3.67
N TRP A 292 18.07 -7.38 -3.58
CA TRP A 292 18.28 -6.46 -4.69
C TRP A 292 18.96 -7.13 -5.89
N ALA A 293 19.94 -8.00 -5.65
CA ALA A 293 20.61 -8.76 -6.70
C ALA A 293 19.62 -9.62 -7.50
N HIS A 294 18.67 -10.29 -6.84
CA HIS A 294 17.61 -11.05 -7.52
C HIS A 294 16.69 -10.17 -8.37
N ILE A 295 16.35 -8.96 -7.91
CA ILE A 295 15.57 -8.00 -8.70
C ILE A 295 16.37 -7.58 -9.94
N CYS A 296 17.65 -7.22 -9.77
CA CYS A 296 18.52 -6.82 -10.87
C CYS A 296 18.71 -7.94 -11.89
N GLU A 297 18.91 -9.18 -11.45
CA GLU A 297 19.04 -10.34 -12.33
C GLU A 297 17.75 -10.56 -13.15
N PHE A 298 16.59 -10.54 -12.49
CA PHE A 298 15.30 -10.77 -13.15
C PHE A 298 14.98 -9.72 -14.21
N TYR A 299 15.23 -8.44 -13.91
CA TYR A 299 14.93 -7.31 -14.80
C TYR A 299 16.10 -6.87 -15.67
N ARG A 300 17.28 -7.50 -15.52
CA ARG A 300 18.54 -7.11 -16.20
C ARG A 300 18.90 -5.64 -15.98
N ILE A 301 18.76 -5.19 -14.74
CA ILE A 301 19.10 -3.83 -14.33
C ILE A 301 20.62 -3.79 -14.08
N SER A 302 21.33 -2.98 -14.84
CA SER A 302 22.73 -2.63 -14.53
C SER A 302 22.74 -1.79 -13.26
N ASP A 303 23.50 -2.21 -12.26
CA ASP A 303 23.38 -1.66 -10.91
C ASP A 303 24.03 -0.26 -10.80
N PRO A 304 23.26 0.86 -10.77
CA PRO A 304 23.85 2.20 -10.94
C PRO A 304 24.81 2.65 -9.82
N ILE A 305 24.74 2.05 -8.62
CA ILE A 305 25.59 2.44 -7.47
C ILE A 305 26.84 1.57 -7.34
N ASN A 306 26.85 0.34 -7.87
CA ASN A 306 28.02 -0.55 -7.80
C ASN A 306 28.94 -0.49 -9.01
N GLY A 307 28.74 0.46 -9.93
CA GLY A 307 29.72 0.80 -10.97
C GLY A 307 30.14 -0.38 -11.83
N CYS A 308 29.31 -0.74 -12.80
CA CYS A 308 29.80 -1.28 -14.06
C CYS A 308 29.15 -0.45 -15.17
N ASP A 309 30.01 0.18 -15.96
CA ASP A 309 29.69 1.14 -17.04
C ASP A 309 28.54 0.71 -17.97
#